data_AF-A0A7S2JEM7-F1
#
_entry.id   AF-A0A7S2JEM7-F1
#
_cell.length_a   1.000
_cell.length_b   1.000
_cell.length_c   1.000
_cell.angle_alpha   90.00
_cell.angle_beta   90.00
_cell.angle_gamma   90.00
#
_symmetry.space_group_name_H-M   'P 1'
#
loop_
_entity.id
_entity.type
_entity.pdbx_description
1 polymer ?
#
loop_
_entity_poly.entity_id
_entity_poly.type
_entity_poly.pdbx_seq_one_letter_code
_entity_poly.pdbx_strand_id
1 'polypeptide(L)'
;TELADFELYPPNHSRHKYVHGSFLSQAHIVARSSKGKIVRVSFWAEMIGESNAAWANFTVDDSIGFKLGIKMSRVIDDVTLETDFSTLTVTTPEFAIVIMPNRFQSLSWERNVVGLHHQLDVKIKPRVSEDKFKVAPHGIIGQGWDGDGKAIDGELDVYPKSGEYTTAAMANGAIEGVPADYKVATPYATDFKFSRFDAISAAPRDVATLVAAGELNAPKDVPAGGVVVGSTEYNFSKF
;
A
#
# COMPACT_ATOMS: atom_id res chain seq x y z
N THR A 1 4.29 8.80 1.99
CA THR A 1 5.64 8.40 1.54
C THR A 1 6.60 9.50 1.88
N GLU A 2 7.89 9.20 1.85
CA GLU A 2 8.97 10.16 2.09
C GLU A 2 9.97 10.06 0.95
N LEU A 3 10.43 11.22 0.45
CA LEU A 3 11.44 11.28 -0.59
C LEU A 3 12.79 10.85 -0.01
N ALA A 4 13.54 10.07 -0.78
CA ALA A 4 14.88 9.66 -0.40
C ALA A 4 15.74 9.45 -1.63
N ASP A 5 17.02 9.79 -1.48
CA ASP A 5 18.05 9.47 -2.44
C ASP A 5 18.73 8.16 -2.04
N PHE A 6 19.02 7.33 -3.04
CA PHE A 6 19.65 6.04 -2.82
C PHE A 6 20.44 5.59 -4.04
N GLU A 7 21.33 4.64 -3.82
CA GLU A 7 22.16 4.06 -4.87
C GLU A 7 21.69 2.65 -5.22
N LEU A 8 21.73 2.33 -6.52
CA LEU A 8 21.66 0.97 -7.01
C LEU A 8 23.04 0.54 -7.51
N TYR A 9 23.53 -0.59 -6.99
CA TYR A 9 24.90 -1.11 -7.18
C TYR A 9 26.01 -0.23 -6.58
N PRO A 10 27.18 -0.80 -6.21
CA PRO A 10 28.32 -0.03 -5.68
C PRO A 10 28.88 1.01 -6.68
N PRO A 11 29.54 2.08 -6.21
CA PRO A 11 30.06 3.16 -7.08
C PRO A 11 31.03 2.72 -8.18
N ASN A 12 31.79 1.65 -7.95
CA ASN A 12 32.73 1.09 -8.93
C ASN A 12 32.07 0.10 -9.93
N HIS A 13 30.77 -0.12 -9.83
CA HIS A 13 30.05 -1.05 -10.69
C HIS A 13 29.60 -0.36 -11.99
N SER A 14 29.76 -1.04 -13.15
CA SER A 14 29.37 -0.49 -14.47
C SER A 14 27.88 -0.19 -14.65
N ARG A 15 27.04 -0.61 -13.70
CA ARG A 15 25.59 -0.35 -13.65
C ARG A 15 25.19 0.56 -12.48
N HIS A 16 26.14 1.22 -11.83
CA HIS A 16 25.88 2.13 -10.71
C HIS A 16 24.87 3.21 -11.10
N LYS A 17 23.89 3.43 -10.23
CA LYS A 17 22.89 4.50 -10.39
C LYS A 17 22.71 5.23 -9.09
N TYR A 18 22.46 6.53 -9.21
CA TYR A 18 21.95 7.38 -8.16
C TYR A 18 20.49 7.69 -8.46
N VAL A 19 19.59 7.44 -7.51
CA VAL A 19 18.14 7.47 -7.73
C VAL A 19 17.48 8.42 -6.75
N HIS A 20 16.66 9.32 -7.28
CA HIS A 20 15.71 10.14 -6.54
C HIS A 20 14.34 9.47 -6.59
N GLY A 21 13.91 8.94 -5.45
CA GLY A 21 12.64 8.23 -5.35
C GLY A 21 11.91 8.49 -4.05
N SER A 22 11.02 7.56 -3.68
CA SER A 22 10.30 7.64 -2.41
C SER A 22 10.03 6.27 -1.84
N PHE A 23 9.90 6.20 -0.51
CA PHE A 23 9.53 5.00 0.22
C PHE A 23 8.29 5.24 1.08
N LEU A 24 7.54 4.18 1.39
CA LEU A 24 6.52 4.23 2.43
C LEU A 24 7.21 4.23 3.80
N SER A 25 7.17 5.37 4.51
CA SER A 25 7.73 5.49 5.86
C SER A 25 6.66 5.50 6.97
N GLN A 26 5.39 5.66 6.60
CA GLN A 26 4.27 5.73 7.53
C GLN A 26 3.03 5.07 6.92
N ALA A 27 2.22 4.43 7.77
CA ALA A 27 0.94 3.85 7.40
C ALA A 27 -0.12 4.29 8.40
N HIS A 28 -1.24 4.80 7.88
CA HIS A 28 -2.38 5.25 8.66
C HIS A 28 -3.62 4.55 8.12
N ILE A 29 -4.35 3.87 9.01
CA ILE A 29 -5.50 3.04 8.63
C ILE A 29 -6.72 3.56 9.40
N VAL A 30 -7.81 3.75 8.66
CA VAL A 30 -9.13 4.07 9.21
C VAL A 30 -10.07 2.92 8.88
N ALA A 31 -10.73 2.37 9.89
CA ALA A 31 -11.72 1.32 9.75
C ALA A 31 -13.01 1.67 10.49
N ARG A 32 -14.15 1.39 9.88
CA ARG A 32 -15.47 1.49 10.52
C ARG A 32 -15.87 0.13 11.07
N SER A 33 -16.15 0.04 12.37
CA SER A 33 -16.66 -1.20 12.97
C SER A 33 -18.12 -1.45 12.60
N SER A 34 -18.58 -2.68 12.78
CA SER A 34 -19.98 -3.12 12.68
C SER A 34 -20.97 -2.30 13.52
N LYS A 35 -20.50 -1.60 14.56
CA LYS A 35 -21.32 -0.68 15.37
C LYS A 35 -21.16 0.80 14.98
N GLY A 36 -20.47 1.08 13.88
CA GLY A 36 -20.26 2.42 13.33
C GLY A 36 -19.09 3.19 13.95
N LYS A 37 -18.32 2.59 14.87
CA LYS A 37 -17.16 3.26 15.49
C LYS A 37 -16.03 3.43 14.49
N ILE A 38 -15.31 4.54 14.58
CA ILE A 38 -14.14 4.82 13.75
C ILE A 38 -12.88 4.44 14.52
N VAL A 39 -12.23 3.36 14.07
CA VAL A 39 -10.92 2.92 14.55
C VAL A 39 -9.86 3.55 13.66
N ARG A 40 -8.94 4.30 14.26
CA ARG A 40 -7.79 4.89 13.56
C ARG A 40 -6.53 4.31 14.15
N VAL A 41 -5.61 3.85 13.32
CA VAL A 41 -4.31 3.34 13.77
C VAL A 41 -3.20 3.88 12.88
N SER A 42 -2.07 4.20 13.51
CA SER A 42 -0.89 4.72 12.84
C SER A 42 0.35 3.93 13.20
N PHE A 43 1.20 3.78 12.21
CA PHE A 43 2.45 3.02 12.27
C PHE A 43 3.54 3.78 11.53
N TRP A 44 4.72 3.90 12.16
CA TRP A 44 5.83 4.71 11.65
C TRP A 44 7.11 3.87 11.58
N ALA A 45 7.72 3.82 10.40
CA ALA A 45 9.02 3.19 10.18
C ALA A 45 10.11 3.80 11.06
N GLU A 46 10.05 5.11 11.27
CA GLU A 46 11.06 5.84 12.05
C GLU A 46 11.09 5.43 13.53
N MET A 47 9.97 4.90 14.03
CA MET A 47 9.84 4.48 15.44
C MET A 47 10.37 3.05 15.66
N ILE A 48 10.85 2.38 14.61
CA ILE A 48 11.37 1.02 14.67
C ILE A 48 12.85 1.09 15.01
N GLY A 49 13.16 0.88 16.28
CA GLY A 49 14.54 0.89 16.77
C GLY A 49 15.36 -0.33 16.32
N GLU A 50 16.62 -0.37 16.79
CA GLU A 50 17.58 -1.44 16.45
C GLU A 50 17.12 -2.85 16.82
N SER A 51 16.25 -2.99 17.83
CA SER A 51 15.65 -4.26 18.24
C SER A 51 14.57 -4.77 17.29
N ASN A 52 14.31 -4.06 16.19
CA ASN A 52 13.24 -4.33 15.23
C ASN A 52 11.87 -4.53 15.90
N ALA A 53 11.59 -3.70 16.91
CA ALA A 53 10.32 -3.66 17.61
C ALA A 53 9.63 -2.33 17.31
N ALA A 54 8.31 -2.39 17.12
CA ALA A 54 7.52 -1.19 16.86
C ALA A 54 6.36 -1.08 17.84
N TRP A 55 5.71 0.07 17.77
CA TRP A 55 4.44 0.31 18.42
C TRP A 55 3.42 0.82 17.40
N ALA A 56 2.14 0.64 17.69
CA ALA A 56 1.06 1.25 16.92
C ALA A 56 0.24 2.16 17.84
N ASN A 57 -0.01 3.39 17.41
CA ASN A 57 -0.89 4.30 18.13
C ASN A 57 -2.29 4.21 17.52
N PHE A 58 -3.31 4.03 18.35
CA PHE A 58 -4.69 3.94 17.87
C PHE A 58 -5.68 4.72 18.72
N THR A 59 -6.78 5.15 18.11
CA THR A 59 -7.93 5.79 18.76
C THR A 59 -9.21 5.13 18.30
N VAL A 60 -10.24 5.18 19.13
CA VAL A 60 -11.62 4.78 18.76
C VAL A 60 -12.54 5.99 18.95
N ASP A 61 -13.17 6.47 17.89
CA ASP A 61 -13.97 7.70 17.90
C ASP A 61 -13.16 8.87 18.50
N ASP A 62 -13.70 9.53 19.55
CA ASP A 62 -13.08 10.65 20.25
C ASP A 62 -12.32 10.22 21.52
N SER A 63 -12.04 8.92 21.68
CA SER A 63 -11.29 8.42 22.84
C SER A 63 -9.82 8.84 22.81
N ILE A 64 -9.22 8.88 24.01
CA ILE A 64 -7.78 9.09 24.17
C ILE A 64 -6.97 8.05 23.38
N GLY A 65 -5.84 8.48 22.83
CA GLY A 65 -4.91 7.59 22.13
C GLY A 65 -4.40 6.46 23.03
N PHE A 66 -4.41 5.26 22.48
CA PHE A 66 -3.87 4.05 23.07
C PHE A 66 -2.67 3.58 22.26
N LYS A 67 -1.83 2.74 22.87
CA LYS A 67 -0.62 2.21 22.27
C LYS A 67 -0.62 0.68 22.31
N LEU A 68 -0.40 0.04 21.16
CA LEU A 68 -0.06 -1.38 21.06
C LEU A 68 1.46 -1.51 21.07
N GLY A 69 1.98 -2.22 22.07
CA GLY A 69 3.39 -2.62 22.14
C GLY A 69 3.64 -3.96 21.44
N ILE A 70 4.74 -4.64 21.78
CA ILE A 70 5.11 -5.92 21.18
C ILE A 70 4.12 -7.02 21.59
N LYS A 71 3.69 -7.87 20.63
CA LYS A 71 2.81 -9.04 20.88
C LYS A 71 1.52 -8.66 21.60
N MET A 72 0.92 -7.56 21.20
CA MET A 72 -0.34 -7.07 21.75
C MET A 72 -1.46 -7.19 20.74
N SER A 73 -2.68 -7.38 21.24
CA SER A 73 -3.88 -7.39 20.42
C SER A 73 -4.98 -6.58 21.10
N ARG A 74 -5.82 -5.96 20.27
CA ARG A 74 -7.02 -5.23 20.69
C ARG A 74 -8.15 -5.51 19.71
N VAL A 75 -9.31 -5.86 20.24
CA VAL A 75 -10.54 -6.05 19.47
C VAL A 75 -11.51 -4.90 19.75
N ILE A 76 -12.02 -4.27 18.70
CA ILE A 76 -13.03 -3.23 18.71
C ILE A 76 -14.19 -3.69 17.84
N ASP A 77 -15.19 -4.30 18.47
CA ASP A 77 -16.28 -4.99 17.80
C ASP A 77 -15.75 -6.10 16.87
N ASP A 78 -15.72 -5.86 15.55
CA ASP A 78 -15.25 -6.75 14.49
C ASP A 78 -13.94 -6.27 13.83
N VAL A 79 -13.33 -5.21 14.36
CA VAL A 79 -12.00 -4.73 13.97
C VAL A 79 -10.96 -5.24 14.98
N THR A 80 -9.96 -5.96 14.50
CA THR A 80 -8.83 -6.43 15.32
C THR A 80 -7.57 -5.69 14.93
N LEU A 81 -6.87 -5.14 15.92
CA LEU A 81 -5.52 -4.60 15.80
C LEU A 81 -4.57 -5.56 16.50
N GLU A 82 -3.53 -6.01 15.82
CA GLU A 82 -2.52 -6.89 16.39
C GLU A 82 -1.12 -6.42 16.00
N THR A 83 -0.20 -6.48 16.95
CA THR A 83 1.21 -6.21 16.72
C THR A 83 2.03 -7.45 17.07
N ASP A 84 2.90 -7.88 16.16
CA ASP A 84 3.93 -8.88 16.42
C ASP A 84 5.30 -8.29 16.08
N PHE A 85 6.07 -7.96 17.12
CA PHE A 85 7.28 -7.14 17.02
C PHE A 85 7.07 -5.85 16.22
N SER A 86 7.57 -5.79 14.99
CA SER A 86 7.46 -4.65 14.10
C SER A 86 6.41 -4.83 13.00
N THR A 87 5.56 -5.84 13.08
CA THR A 87 4.44 -6.03 12.17
C THR A 87 3.15 -5.52 12.82
N LEU A 88 2.36 -4.72 12.08
CA LEU A 88 0.99 -4.36 12.45
C LEU A 88 0.01 -5.08 11.51
N THR A 89 -0.91 -5.84 12.09
CA THR A 89 -2.04 -6.47 11.39
C THR A 89 -3.34 -5.79 11.80
N VAL A 90 -4.07 -5.26 10.82
CA VAL A 90 -5.44 -4.73 10.99
C VAL A 90 -6.39 -5.65 10.25
N THR A 91 -7.32 -6.24 10.99
CA THR A 91 -8.33 -7.15 10.43
C THR A 91 -9.70 -6.53 10.58
N THR A 92 -10.44 -6.46 9.48
CA THR A 92 -11.87 -6.13 9.40
C THR A 92 -12.63 -7.35 8.87
N PRO A 93 -13.97 -7.38 8.84
CA PRO A 93 -14.69 -8.51 8.23
C PRO A 93 -14.26 -8.82 6.78
N GLU A 94 -13.94 -7.79 6.01
CA GLU A 94 -13.70 -7.90 4.57
C GLU A 94 -12.21 -7.89 4.19
N PHE A 95 -11.33 -7.36 5.05
CA PHE A 95 -9.90 -7.23 4.74
C PHE A 95 -8.99 -7.64 5.89
N ALA A 96 -7.84 -8.20 5.54
CA ALA A 96 -6.66 -8.24 6.40
C ALA A 96 -5.59 -7.33 5.77
N ILE A 97 -5.14 -6.34 6.53
CA ILE A 97 -4.09 -5.39 6.14
C ILE A 97 -2.89 -5.66 7.04
N VAL A 98 -1.73 -5.93 6.45
CA VAL A 98 -0.49 -6.20 7.17
C VAL A 98 0.55 -5.18 6.76
N ILE A 99 1.09 -4.46 7.73
CA ILE A 99 2.17 -3.51 7.59
C ILE A 99 3.42 -4.15 8.18
N MET A 100 4.47 -4.30 7.39
CA MET A 100 5.73 -4.92 7.83
C MET A 100 6.92 -4.07 7.38
N PRO A 101 7.96 -3.92 8.19
CA PRO A 101 9.12 -3.17 7.80
C PRO A 101 10.08 -4.02 6.98
N ASN A 102 10.80 -3.34 6.09
CA ASN A 102 12.01 -3.85 5.49
C ASN A 102 13.16 -2.90 5.80
N ARG A 103 14.28 -3.43 6.29
CA ARG A 103 15.47 -2.64 6.63
C ARG A 103 16.37 -2.57 5.42
N PHE A 104 16.75 -1.35 5.01
CA PHE A 104 17.59 -1.15 3.81
C PHE A 104 18.92 -1.91 3.83
N GLN A 105 19.47 -2.18 5.02
CA GLN A 105 20.74 -2.89 5.17
C GLN A 105 20.64 -4.43 5.08
N SER A 106 19.44 -5.03 5.22
CA SER A 106 19.34 -6.48 5.39
C SER A 106 18.95 -7.25 4.12
N LEU A 107 18.15 -6.68 3.23
CA LEU A 107 17.53 -7.42 2.11
C LEU A 107 17.26 -6.56 0.85
N SER A 108 17.71 -5.30 0.84
CA SER A 108 17.39 -4.34 -0.22
C SER A 108 18.62 -4.12 -1.13
N TRP A 109 18.38 -3.96 -2.43
CA TRP A 109 19.43 -3.62 -3.40
C TRP A 109 19.81 -2.13 -3.33
N GLU A 110 18.95 -1.37 -2.67
CA GLU A 110 19.03 0.05 -2.34
C GLU A 110 20.12 0.27 -1.28
N ARG A 111 21.08 1.12 -1.62
CA ARG A 111 22.26 1.41 -0.80
C ARG A 111 22.30 2.88 -0.47
N ASN A 112 23.00 3.21 0.61
CA ASN A 112 23.24 4.60 1.02
C ASN A 112 21.96 5.44 1.07
N VAL A 113 20.84 4.83 1.45
CA VAL A 113 19.55 5.52 1.58
C VAL A 113 19.69 6.61 2.63
N VAL A 114 19.48 7.86 2.21
CA VAL A 114 19.66 9.03 3.08
C VAL A 114 18.38 9.30 3.88
N GLY A 115 18.51 9.49 5.19
CA GLY A 115 17.41 9.90 6.08
C GLY A 115 16.48 8.78 6.54
N LEU A 116 16.50 7.61 5.90
CA LEU A 116 15.63 6.49 6.25
C LEU A 116 16.41 5.24 6.64
N HIS A 117 15.89 4.49 7.61
CA HIS A 117 16.48 3.22 8.06
C HIS A 117 15.57 2.01 7.82
N HIS A 118 14.26 2.23 7.72
CA HIS A 118 13.26 1.25 7.31
C HIS A 118 12.32 1.82 6.25
N GLN A 119 11.85 0.97 5.36
CA GLN A 119 10.62 1.18 4.59
C GLN A 119 9.51 0.29 5.16
N LEU A 120 8.26 0.61 4.82
CA LEU A 120 7.09 -0.22 5.11
C LEU A 120 6.60 -0.88 3.82
N ASP A 121 6.42 -2.19 3.89
CA ASP A 121 5.68 -2.94 2.90
C ASP A 121 4.24 -3.14 3.40
N VAL A 122 3.28 -3.04 2.48
CA VAL A 122 1.85 -3.18 2.78
C VAL A 122 1.31 -4.37 2.02
N LYS A 123 0.70 -5.31 2.74
CA LYS A 123 -0.05 -6.43 2.16
C LYS A 123 -1.52 -6.26 2.50
N ILE A 124 -2.37 -6.35 1.49
CA ILE A 124 -3.82 -6.29 1.66
C ILE A 124 -4.41 -7.55 1.05
N LYS A 125 -5.25 -8.23 1.83
CA LYS A 125 -5.91 -9.46 1.42
C LYS A 125 -7.42 -9.35 1.65
N PRO A 126 -8.25 -9.62 0.62
CA PRO A 126 -9.69 -9.77 0.82
C PRO A 126 -9.96 -11.04 1.64
N ARG A 127 -10.91 -10.95 2.58
CA ARG A 127 -11.38 -12.04 3.44
C ARG A 127 -12.70 -12.64 2.98
N VAL A 128 -13.31 -12.03 1.97
CA VAL A 128 -14.50 -12.48 1.27
C VAL A 128 -14.19 -12.55 -0.23
N SER A 129 -14.97 -13.31 -0.99
CA SER A 129 -14.85 -13.32 -2.45
C SER A 129 -15.30 -11.98 -3.04
N GLU A 130 -14.76 -11.63 -4.21
CA GLU A 130 -14.98 -10.30 -4.82
C GLU A 130 -16.47 -10.01 -5.08
N ASP A 131 -17.25 -11.03 -5.43
CA ASP A 131 -18.70 -10.94 -5.64
C ASP A 131 -19.52 -10.68 -4.36
N LYS A 132 -18.87 -10.72 -3.18
CA LYS A 132 -19.51 -10.47 -1.89
C LYS A 132 -19.29 -9.06 -1.37
N PHE A 133 -18.42 -8.27 -2.01
CA PHE A 133 -18.28 -6.86 -1.65
C PHE A 133 -19.58 -6.12 -1.95
N LYS A 134 -20.22 -5.59 -0.90
CA LYS A 134 -21.37 -4.69 -1.08
C LYS A 134 -20.95 -3.36 -1.72
N VAL A 135 -19.75 -2.93 -1.38
CA VAL A 135 -19.06 -1.77 -1.93
C VAL A 135 -17.80 -2.31 -2.56
N ALA A 136 -17.76 -2.39 -3.90
CA ALA A 136 -16.55 -2.84 -4.57
C ALA A 136 -15.36 -1.93 -4.16
N PRO A 137 -14.16 -2.48 -3.90
CA PRO A 137 -13.04 -1.67 -3.41
C PRO A 137 -12.55 -0.66 -4.45
N HIS A 138 -12.01 0.47 -4.01
CA HIS A 138 -11.41 1.49 -4.87
C HIS A 138 -10.35 2.28 -4.11
N GLY A 139 -9.39 2.87 -4.83
CA GLY A 139 -8.18 3.47 -4.31
C GLY A 139 -6.95 3.09 -5.15
N ILE A 140 -5.75 3.53 -4.77
CA ILE A 140 -4.51 3.08 -5.45
C ILE A 140 -4.37 1.55 -5.38
N ILE A 141 -4.82 0.97 -4.27
CA ILE A 141 -4.93 -0.47 -4.08
C ILE A 141 -6.41 -0.86 -4.12
N GLY A 142 -6.69 -2.01 -4.73
CA GLY A 142 -8.00 -2.66 -4.70
C GLY A 142 -8.90 -2.41 -5.90
N GLN A 143 -8.47 -1.58 -6.84
CA GLN A 143 -9.11 -1.47 -8.15
C GLN A 143 -9.04 -2.73 -9.01
N GLY A 144 -8.13 -3.66 -8.70
CA GLY A 144 -8.09 -4.99 -9.33
C GLY A 144 -9.04 -6.02 -8.70
N TRP A 145 -9.79 -5.66 -7.66
CA TRP A 145 -10.87 -6.47 -7.10
C TRP A 145 -12.23 -6.03 -7.68
N ASP A 146 -12.26 -5.78 -8.99
CA ASP A 146 -13.45 -5.34 -9.73
C ASP A 146 -14.27 -6.52 -10.30
N GLY A 147 -13.90 -7.76 -9.99
CA GLY A 147 -14.69 -8.96 -10.31
C GLY A 147 -14.67 -9.35 -11.79
N ASP A 148 -13.82 -8.71 -12.60
CA ASP A 148 -13.71 -9.01 -14.03
C ASP A 148 -12.60 -10.02 -14.35
N GLY A 149 -11.80 -10.40 -13.35
CA GLY A 149 -10.71 -11.38 -13.45
C GLY A 149 -9.48 -10.87 -14.21
N LYS A 150 -9.33 -9.55 -14.38
CA LYS A 150 -8.26 -8.95 -15.17
C LYS A 150 -7.31 -8.13 -14.32
N ALA A 151 -6.03 -8.21 -14.66
CA ALA A 151 -5.00 -7.33 -14.15
C ALA A 151 -4.70 -6.23 -15.17
N ILE A 152 -4.33 -5.05 -14.68
CA ILE A 152 -3.87 -3.95 -15.51
C ILE A 152 -2.52 -3.52 -14.97
N ASP A 153 -1.50 -3.62 -15.82
CA ASP A 153 -0.16 -3.18 -15.47
C ASP A 153 -0.05 -1.68 -15.69
N GLY A 154 0.50 -0.99 -14.70
CA GLY A 154 0.81 0.43 -14.81
C GLY A 154 2.08 0.67 -15.59
N GLU A 155 2.36 1.93 -15.87
CA GLU A 155 3.67 2.36 -16.36
C GLU A 155 4.77 1.94 -15.38
N LEU A 156 5.93 1.58 -15.92
CA LEU A 156 7.13 1.25 -15.17
C LEU A 156 8.25 2.22 -15.54
N ASP A 157 9.03 2.62 -14.54
CA ASP A 157 10.22 3.43 -14.76
C ASP A 157 11.27 2.62 -15.56
N VAL A 158 11.79 3.23 -16.63
CA VAL A 158 12.87 2.67 -17.45
C VAL A 158 14.19 3.28 -17.02
N TYR A 159 14.90 2.58 -16.14
CA TYR A 159 16.17 3.04 -15.60
C TYR A 159 17.28 3.05 -16.67
N PRO A 160 18.16 4.07 -16.68
CA PRO A 160 19.35 4.07 -17.52
C PRO A 160 20.31 2.96 -17.09
N LYS A 161 21.23 2.53 -17.97
CA LYS A 161 22.24 1.51 -17.62
C LYS A 161 23.06 1.94 -16.39
N SER A 162 23.42 3.22 -16.30
CA SER A 162 24.15 3.84 -15.18
C SER A 162 23.85 5.35 -15.15
N GLY A 163 24.14 6.00 -14.03
CA GLY A 163 24.00 7.46 -13.86
C GLY A 163 22.86 7.86 -12.92
N GLU A 164 22.43 9.11 -13.02
CA GLU A 164 21.40 9.70 -12.16
C GLU A 164 20.00 9.53 -12.77
N TYR A 165 18.98 9.29 -11.93
CA TYR A 165 17.61 9.06 -12.36
C TYR A 165 16.58 9.52 -11.32
N THR A 166 15.44 10.05 -11.78
CA THR A 166 14.29 10.39 -10.94
C THR A 166 13.09 9.57 -11.37
N THR A 167 12.45 8.86 -10.42
CA THR A 167 11.26 8.03 -10.68
C THR A 167 10.05 8.88 -11.04
N ALA A 168 9.22 8.42 -11.99
CA ALA A 168 8.09 9.19 -12.49
C ALA A 168 6.79 8.39 -12.76
N ALA A 169 6.85 7.08 -12.98
CA ALA A 169 5.72 6.31 -13.50
C ALA A 169 4.47 6.28 -12.60
N MET A 170 4.64 6.23 -11.26
CA MET A 170 3.60 6.44 -10.25
C MET A 170 2.23 5.74 -10.47
N ALA A 171 2.23 4.51 -11.02
CA ALA A 171 1.04 3.71 -11.33
C ALA A 171 0.10 4.27 -12.42
N ASN A 172 0.57 5.20 -13.25
CA ASN A 172 -0.17 5.68 -14.42
C ASN A 172 -0.63 4.50 -15.30
N GLY A 173 -1.84 4.59 -15.84
CA GLY A 173 -2.40 3.56 -16.72
C GLY A 173 -2.91 2.29 -16.04
N ALA A 174 -2.69 2.09 -14.73
CA ALA A 174 -3.32 1.00 -13.95
C ALA A 174 -4.54 1.45 -13.14
N ILE A 175 -4.57 2.73 -12.76
CA ILE A 175 -5.58 3.32 -11.90
C ILE A 175 -6.54 4.19 -12.70
N GLU A 176 -7.81 4.24 -12.28
CA GLU A 176 -8.79 5.20 -12.81
C GLU A 176 -8.37 6.63 -12.44
N GLY A 177 -8.40 7.57 -13.38
CA GLY A 177 -7.88 8.93 -13.15
C GLY A 177 -6.36 9.01 -12.98
N VAL A 178 -5.88 9.97 -12.17
CA VAL A 178 -4.43 10.26 -12.02
C VAL A 178 -3.98 10.19 -10.56
N PRO A 179 -2.68 10.02 -10.24
CA PRO A 179 -2.20 9.90 -8.86
C PRO A 179 -2.63 11.05 -7.92
N ALA A 180 -2.83 12.26 -8.46
CA ALA A 180 -3.32 13.40 -7.70
C ALA A 180 -4.76 13.22 -7.18
N ASP A 181 -5.61 12.46 -7.88
CA ASP A 181 -7.01 12.19 -7.51
C ASP A 181 -7.14 11.35 -6.24
N TYR A 182 -6.06 10.67 -5.83
CA TYR A 182 -5.99 9.79 -4.66
C TYR A 182 -5.32 10.44 -3.44
N LYS A 183 -4.95 11.72 -3.54
CA LYS A 183 -4.36 12.45 -2.41
C LYS A 183 -5.44 12.76 -1.38
N VAL A 184 -5.13 12.51 -0.12
CA VAL A 184 -5.99 12.83 1.03
C VAL A 184 -5.39 13.97 1.84
N ALA A 185 -6.25 14.75 2.50
CA ALA A 185 -5.84 15.99 3.18
C ALA A 185 -5.03 15.75 4.47
N THR A 186 -5.33 14.68 5.20
CA THR A 186 -4.70 14.36 6.50
C THR A 186 -4.54 12.85 6.66
N PRO A 187 -3.72 12.35 7.62
CA PRO A 187 -3.46 10.92 7.80
C PRO A 187 -4.70 10.03 7.93
N TYR A 188 -5.82 10.57 8.42
CA TYR A 188 -7.06 9.82 8.62
C TYR A 188 -8.21 10.35 7.74
N ALA A 189 -7.93 11.23 6.79
CA ALA A 189 -8.93 11.65 5.82
C ALA A 189 -9.24 10.48 4.89
N THR A 190 -10.53 10.23 4.69
CA THR A 190 -11.05 9.19 3.79
C THR A 190 -11.61 9.77 2.51
N ASP A 191 -11.76 11.09 2.43
CA ASP A 191 -12.30 11.79 1.26
C ASP A 191 -11.21 12.02 0.20
N PHE A 192 -11.54 11.62 -1.03
CA PHE A 192 -10.80 11.79 -2.27
C PHE A 192 -11.77 11.50 -3.43
N LYS A 193 -11.40 11.82 -4.67
CA LYS A 193 -12.31 11.80 -5.84
C LYS A 193 -13.10 10.50 -6.01
N PHE A 194 -12.49 9.35 -5.73
CA PHE A 194 -13.09 8.03 -5.88
C PHE A 194 -13.39 7.34 -4.55
N SER A 195 -13.47 8.10 -3.44
CA SER A 195 -13.70 7.52 -2.12
C SER A 195 -15.00 6.74 -2.05
N ARG A 196 -14.92 5.58 -1.40
CA ARG A 196 -16.07 4.71 -1.13
C ARG A 196 -16.28 4.45 0.36
N PHE A 197 -15.56 5.15 1.23
CA PHE A 197 -15.53 4.86 2.67
C PHE A 197 -16.91 4.96 3.34
N ASP A 198 -17.73 5.92 2.92
CA ASP A 198 -19.09 6.12 3.43
C ASP A 198 -20.18 5.60 2.48
N ALA A 199 -19.78 4.92 1.39
CA ALA A 199 -20.73 4.33 0.46
C ALA A 199 -21.46 3.15 1.11
N ILE A 200 -22.77 3.07 0.88
CA ILE A 200 -23.59 1.93 1.33
C ILE A 200 -23.54 0.79 0.30
N SER A 201 -23.29 1.13 -0.96
CA SER A 201 -23.12 0.22 -2.09
C SER A 201 -22.34 0.92 -3.21
N ALA A 202 -21.50 0.18 -3.94
CA ALA A 202 -20.83 0.68 -5.13
C ALA A 202 -20.51 -0.47 -6.07
N ALA A 203 -20.79 -0.29 -7.36
CA ALA A 203 -20.39 -1.23 -8.39
C ALA A 203 -18.86 -1.16 -8.62
N PRO A 204 -18.25 -2.24 -9.13
CA PRO A 204 -16.90 -2.17 -9.68
C PRO A 204 -16.75 -1.08 -10.74
N ARG A 205 -15.51 -0.63 -10.98
CA ARG A 205 -15.21 0.31 -12.07
C ARG A 205 -15.47 -0.35 -13.42
N ASP A 206 -15.84 0.45 -14.42
CA ASP A 206 -16.06 -0.07 -15.77
C ASP A 206 -14.74 -0.08 -16.55
N VAL A 207 -13.99 -1.17 -16.43
CA VAL A 207 -12.70 -1.36 -17.11
C VAL A 207 -12.81 -1.19 -18.62
N ALA A 208 -13.89 -1.69 -19.24
CA ALA A 208 -14.03 -1.62 -20.69
C ALA A 208 -14.20 -0.17 -21.17
N THR A 209 -15.00 0.62 -20.47
CA THR A 209 -15.18 2.04 -20.76
C THR A 209 -13.90 2.83 -20.54
N LEU A 210 -13.18 2.58 -19.44
CA LEU A 210 -11.93 3.27 -19.11
C LEU A 210 -10.79 2.94 -20.10
N VAL A 211 -10.70 1.69 -20.57
CA VAL A 211 -9.76 1.30 -21.62
C VAL A 211 -10.13 1.95 -22.96
N ALA A 212 -11.43 1.98 -23.31
CA ALA A 212 -11.90 2.63 -24.54
C ALA A 212 -11.63 4.14 -24.54
N ALA A 213 -11.64 4.78 -23.37
CA ALA A 213 -11.29 6.18 -23.17
C ALA A 213 -9.76 6.44 -23.16
N GLY A 214 -8.94 5.39 -23.11
CA GLY A 214 -7.48 5.50 -23.01
C GLY A 214 -6.97 5.88 -21.62
N GLU A 215 -7.80 5.77 -20.57
CA GLU A 215 -7.38 6.01 -19.20
C GLU A 215 -6.60 4.83 -18.61
N LEU A 216 -7.01 3.61 -18.97
CA LEU A 216 -6.36 2.38 -18.53
C LEU A 216 -5.62 1.69 -19.68
N ASN A 217 -4.51 1.06 -19.33
CA ASN A 217 -3.78 0.16 -20.21
C ASN A 217 -4.61 -1.09 -20.52
N ALA A 218 -4.22 -1.81 -21.58
CA ALA A 218 -4.89 -3.03 -21.98
C ALA A 218 -4.86 -4.08 -20.83
N PRO A 219 -6.02 -4.64 -20.45
CA PRO A 219 -6.08 -5.63 -19.39
C PRO A 219 -5.48 -6.97 -19.82
N LYS A 220 -5.03 -7.74 -18.83
CA LYS A 220 -4.43 -9.07 -18.97
C LYS A 220 -5.22 -10.08 -18.13
N ASP A 221 -5.39 -11.28 -18.64
CA ASP A 221 -6.02 -12.36 -17.88
C ASP A 221 -5.15 -12.73 -16.68
N VAL A 222 -5.75 -12.78 -15.49
CA VAL A 222 -5.06 -13.26 -14.28
C VAL A 222 -5.04 -14.80 -14.33
N PRO A 223 -3.87 -15.46 -14.28
CA PRO A 223 -3.81 -16.92 -14.19
C PRO A 223 -4.58 -17.40 -12.96
N ALA A 224 -5.47 -18.38 -13.16
CA ALA A 224 -6.23 -19.00 -12.08
C ALA A 224 -5.28 -19.54 -10.99
N GLY A 225 -5.26 -18.89 -9.81
CA GLY A 225 -4.43 -19.27 -8.66
C GLY A 225 -3.47 -18.19 -8.13
N GLY A 226 -3.36 -17.03 -8.76
CA GLY A 226 -2.56 -15.90 -8.26
C GLY A 226 -3.28 -15.08 -7.20
N VAL A 227 -3.12 -15.40 -5.91
CA VAL A 227 -3.75 -14.68 -4.78
C VAL A 227 -2.97 -13.40 -4.40
N VAL A 228 -2.26 -12.79 -5.34
CA VAL A 228 -1.47 -11.57 -5.06
C VAL A 228 -1.75 -10.54 -6.14
N VAL A 229 -2.75 -9.71 -5.89
CA VAL A 229 -2.92 -8.43 -6.56
C VAL A 229 -2.29 -7.36 -5.67
N GLY A 230 -1.07 -6.99 -6.01
CA GLY A 230 -0.37 -5.84 -5.45
C GLY A 230 0.15 -5.01 -6.62
N SER A 231 0.00 -3.69 -6.53
CA SER A 231 0.48 -2.73 -7.51
C SER A 231 2.02 -2.61 -7.59
N THR A 232 2.78 -3.61 -7.12
CA THR A 232 4.25 -3.55 -7.05
C THR A 232 4.99 -4.90 -7.12
N GLU A 233 4.34 -6.05 -7.32
CA GLU A 233 5.10 -7.31 -7.38
C GLU A 233 5.64 -7.61 -8.78
N TYR A 234 6.79 -7.00 -9.07
CA TYR A 234 7.68 -7.45 -10.13
C TYR A 234 8.16 -8.87 -9.81
N ASN A 235 7.85 -9.83 -10.69
CA ASN A 235 8.38 -11.19 -10.59
C ASN A 235 9.85 -11.19 -11.05
N PHE A 236 10.78 -11.11 -10.10
CA PHE A 236 12.24 -11.09 -10.32
C PHE A 236 12.82 -12.38 -10.94
N SER A 237 12.00 -13.35 -11.37
CA SER A 237 12.47 -14.57 -12.05
C SER A 237 12.92 -14.38 -13.50
N LYS A 238 12.89 -13.15 -14.04
CA LYS A 238 13.37 -12.82 -15.38
C LYS A 238 14.61 -11.93 -15.37
N PHE A 239 15.72 -12.43 -14.79
CA PHE A 239 17.08 -12.04 -15.16
C PHE A 239 18.02 -13.24 -15.04
#